data_AF-A0A2P7V858-F1
#
_entry.id   AF-A0A2P7V858-F1
#
_cell.length_a   1.000
_cell.length_b   1.000
_cell.length_c   1.000
_cell.angle_alpha   90.00
_cell.angle_beta   90.00
_cell.angle_gamma   90.00
#
_symmetry.space_group_name_H-M   'P 1'
#
loop_
_entity.id
_entity.type
_entity.pdbx_description
1 polymer ?
#
loop_
_entity_poly.entity_id
_entity_poly.type
_entity_poly.pdbx_seq_one_letter_code
_entity_poly.pdbx_strand_id
1 'polypeptide(L)'
;MMRGNESFCMRIDGGFYMYWEYEELFEAFNEMYQGYRAEIMRSTEALSRTLGEFETTMNLGIFEKSIVMIAYGEILLTHSEVFHKSKEYLLKELDRLDMQQLKEKLSLEQFDDVITRKTLLLEKIEQKPIAYHLDTIV
;
A
#
# COMPACT_ATOMS: atom_id res chain seq x y z
N MET A 1 17.99 -17.03 9.04
CA MET A 1 18.49 -17.45 7.72
C MET A 1 17.46 -16.94 6.70
N MET A 2 17.64 -15.71 6.22
CA MET A 2 16.71 -15.05 5.28
C MET A 2 17.25 -15.31 3.87
N ARG A 3 16.47 -16.01 3.02
CA ARG A 3 16.69 -16.02 1.57
C ARG A 3 16.02 -14.77 1.01
N GLY A 4 16.72 -14.08 0.13
CA GLY A 4 16.38 -12.74 -0.34
C GLY A 4 15.13 -12.69 -1.22
N ASN A 5 14.43 -11.56 -1.08
CA ASN A 5 13.60 -10.98 -2.13
C ASN A 5 14.45 -9.87 -2.74
N GLU A 6 15.31 -10.23 -3.69
CA GLU A 6 16.01 -9.25 -4.51
C GLU A 6 14.98 -8.71 -5.50
N SER A 7 14.46 -7.51 -5.26
CA SER A 7 13.69 -6.76 -6.26
C SER A 7 14.46 -6.83 -7.58
N PHE A 8 13.80 -7.25 -8.66
CA PHE A 8 14.47 -7.49 -9.94
C PHE A 8 14.94 -6.17 -10.54
N CYS A 9 16.18 -5.79 -10.23
CA CYS A 9 16.77 -4.57 -10.76
C CYS A 9 17.43 -4.87 -12.10
N MET A 10 16.78 -4.47 -13.18
CA MET A 10 17.37 -4.56 -14.52
C MET A 10 18.25 -3.33 -14.76
N ARG A 11 19.53 -3.58 -15.08
CA ARG A 11 20.50 -2.53 -15.41
C ARG A 11 20.43 -2.25 -16.91
N ILE A 12 19.72 -1.21 -17.31
CA ILE A 12 19.72 -0.69 -18.69
C ILE A 12 20.31 0.74 -18.65
N ASP A 13 21.37 0.96 -19.42
CA ASP A 13 21.94 2.28 -19.76
C ASP A 13 22.24 3.24 -18.59
N GLY A 14 22.77 2.71 -17.48
CA GLY A 14 23.36 3.51 -16.40
C GLY A 14 22.38 3.96 -15.31
N GLY A 15 21.10 3.59 -15.39
CA GLY A 15 20.11 3.75 -14.32
C GLY A 15 19.75 2.42 -13.65
N PHE A 16 19.52 2.44 -12.32
CA PHE A 16 18.87 1.34 -11.60
C PHE A 16 17.35 1.51 -11.77
N TYR A 17 16.70 0.68 -12.59
CA TYR A 17 15.24 0.60 -12.63
C TYR A 17 14.80 -0.59 -11.78
N MET A 18 14.06 -0.31 -10.72
CA MET A 18 13.42 -1.33 -9.90
C MET A 18 12.09 -1.68 -10.58
N TYR A 19 11.95 -2.93 -11.03
CA TYR A 19 10.70 -3.43 -11.61
C TYR A 19 9.98 -4.27 -10.57
N TRP A 20 8.68 -4.03 -10.41
CA TRP A 20 7.82 -4.75 -9.47
C TRP A 20 6.78 -5.53 -10.24
N GLU A 21 6.59 -6.79 -9.88
CA GLU A 21 5.42 -7.54 -10.31
C GLU A 21 4.20 -7.19 -9.43
N TYR A 22 3.00 -7.38 -9.99
CA TYR A 22 1.73 -6.99 -9.34
C TYR A 22 1.57 -7.65 -7.95
N GLU A 23 1.64 -8.97 -7.87
CA GLU A 23 1.59 -9.72 -6.60
C GLU A 23 2.78 -9.41 -5.69
N GLU A 24 3.99 -9.30 -6.25
CA GLU A 24 5.21 -9.07 -5.47
C GLU A 24 5.11 -7.81 -4.62
N LEU A 25 4.55 -6.73 -5.18
CA LEU A 25 4.42 -5.46 -4.45
C LEU A 25 3.38 -5.53 -3.32
N PHE A 26 2.29 -6.28 -3.51
CA PHE A 26 1.34 -6.56 -2.43
C PHE A 26 1.98 -7.39 -1.30
N GLU A 27 2.72 -8.44 -1.68
CA GLU A 27 3.41 -9.33 -0.74
C GLU A 27 4.47 -8.55 0.05
N ALA A 28 5.34 -7.80 -0.64
CA ALA A 28 6.40 -7.02 -0.01
C ALA A 28 5.85 -6.00 1.01
N PHE A 29 4.76 -5.31 0.67
CA PHE A 29 4.13 -4.36 1.60
C PHE A 29 3.58 -5.07 2.84
N ASN A 30 2.87 -6.19 2.65
CA ASN A 30 2.31 -6.97 3.75
C ASN A 30 3.41 -7.60 4.63
N GLU A 31 4.43 -8.21 4.03
CA GLU A 31 5.54 -8.82 4.75
C GLU A 31 6.29 -7.80 5.60
N MET A 32 6.56 -6.61 5.06
CA MET A 32 7.21 -5.54 5.82
C MET A 32 6.34 -5.06 7.00
N TYR A 33 5.04 -4.87 6.77
CA TYR A 33 4.11 -4.55 7.86
C TYR A 33 4.13 -5.62 8.95
N GLN A 34 4.03 -6.89 8.58
CA GLN A 34 4.06 -7.99 9.54
C GLN A 34 5.42 -8.10 10.25
N GLY A 35 6.52 -7.79 9.56
CA GLY A 35 7.85 -7.67 10.15
C GLY A 35 7.88 -6.67 11.30
N TYR A 36 7.39 -5.44 11.07
CA TYR A 36 7.28 -4.45 12.15
C TYR A 36 6.32 -4.86 13.25
N ARG A 37 5.21 -5.55 12.92
CA ARG A 37 4.30 -6.09 13.94
C ARG A 37 4.97 -7.14 14.83
N ALA A 38 5.85 -7.97 14.27
CA ALA A 38 6.62 -8.96 15.02
C ALA A 38 7.64 -8.31 15.98
N GLU A 39 8.10 -7.10 15.67
CA GLU A 39 8.96 -6.28 16.56
C GLU A 39 8.16 -5.57 17.68
N ILE A 40 6.92 -5.98 17.95
CA ILE A 40 6.04 -5.43 19.01
C ILE A 40 5.67 -3.96 18.73
N MET A 41 5.76 -3.51 17.47
CA MET A 41 5.32 -2.19 17.06
C MET A 41 3.79 -2.12 17.00
N ARG A 42 3.22 -0.96 17.34
CA ARG A 42 1.76 -0.71 17.26
C ARG A 42 1.26 -0.84 15.83
N SER A 43 0.00 -1.24 15.63
CA SER A 43 -0.56 -1.44 14.29
C SER A 43 -0.49 -0.18 13.43
N THR A 44 -0.80 0.98 14.02
CA THR A 44 -0.77 2.29 13.35
C THR A 44 0.66 2.74 13.05
N GLU A 45 1.59 2.53 13.99
CA GLU A 45 3.00 2.86 13.82
C GLU A 45 3.67 1.97 12.77
N ALA A 46 3.45 0.66 12.84
CA ALA A 46 3.96 -0.32 11.87
C ALA A 46 3.50 0.04 10.45
N LEU A 47 2.21 0.31 10.28
CA LEU A 47 1.65 0.68 8.99
C LEU A 47 2.20 2.02 8.48
N SER A 48 2.39 3.00 9.37
CA SER A 48 2.99 4.29 9.01
C SER A 48 4.45 4.14 8.59
N ARG A 49 5.22 3.29 9.26
CA ARG A 49 6.62 3.04 8.90
C ARG A 49 6.71 2.30 7.57
N THR A 50 5.92 1.24 7.38
CA THR A 50 5.83 0.53 6.09
C THR A 50 5.52 1.50 4.96
N LEU A 51 4.51 2.35 5.12
CA LEU A 51 4.18 3.34 4.08
C LEU A 51 5.35 4.28 3.75
N GLY A 52 6.12 4.70 4.76
CA GLY A 52 7.31 5.53 4.57
C GLY A 52 8.41 4.84 3.76
N GLU A 53 8.67 3.56 4.00
CA GLU A 53 9.67 2.78 3.23
C GLU A 53 9.29 2.64 1.75
N PHE A 54 7.98 2.63 1.43
CA PHE A 54 7.49 2.54 0.06
C PHE A 54 7.32 3.91 -0.63
N GLU A 55 7.69 5.02 -0.01
CA GLU A 55 7.55 6.36 -0.61
C GLU A 55 8.30 6.47 -1.95
N THR A 56 9.54 5.97 -2.01
CA THR A 56 10.32 5.97 -3.25
C THR A 56 9.71 5.07 -4.31
N THR A 57 9.16 3.90 -3.91
CA THR A 57 8.47 2.98 -4.80
C THR A 57 7.22 3.61 -5.42
N MET A 58 6.41 4.31 -4.62
CA MET A 58 5.24 5.03 -5.14
C MET A 58 5.60 6.16 -6.13
N ASN A 59 6.83 6.68 -6.08
CA ASN A 59 7.30 7.70 -7.00
C ASN A 59 7.81 7.13 -8.35
N LEU A 60 7.90 5.80 -8.50
CA LEU A 60 8.27 5.16 -9.77
C LEU A 60 7.18 5.29 -10.83
N GLY A 61 5.92 5.27 -10.43
CA GLY A 61 4.81 5.34 -11.37
C GLY A 61 3.44 5.10 -10.75
N ILE A 62 2.42 5.28 -11.61
CA ILE A 62 1.01 5.09 -11.21
C ILE A 62 0.69 3.64 -10.84
N PHE A 63 1.40 2.67 -11.41
CA PHE A 63 1.22 1.26 -11.10
C PHE A 63 1.61 1.00 -9.63
N GLU A 64 2.85 1.31 -9.27
CA GLU A 64 3.39 1.08 -7.94
C GLU A 64 2.58 1.84 -6.89
N LYS A 65 2.27 3.10 -7.17
CA LYS A 65 1.43 3.93 -6.30
C LYS A 65 0.06 3.32 -6.06
N SER A 66 -0.60 2.81 -7.10
CA SER A 66 -1.92 2.20 -6.98
C SER A 66 -1.89 0.98 -6.07
N ILE A 67 -0.90 0.09 -6.27
CA ILE A 67 -0.78 -1.14 -5.49
C ILE A 67 -0.49 -0.84 -4.02
N VAL A 68 0.49 0.04 -3.75
CA VAL A 68 0.85 0.43 -2.39
C VAL A 68 -0.33 1.08 -1.66
N MET A 69 -1.11 1.94 -2.33
CA MET A 69 -2.28 2.58 -1.71
C MET A 69 -3.41 1.60 -1.40
N ILE A 70 -3.63 0.61 -2.28
CA ILE A 70 -4.62 -0.44 -2.03
C ILE A 70 -4.16 -1.32 -0.87
N ALA A 71 -2.91 -1.79 -0.88
CA ALA A 71 -2.34 -2.60 0.21
C ALA A 71 -2.39 -1.86 1.56
N TYR A 72 -2.00 -0.58 1.57
CA TYR A 72 -2.10 0.29 2.74
C TYR A 72 -3.53 0.36 3.28
N GLY A 73 -4.50 0.62 2.39
CA GLY A 73 -5.90 0.72 2.76
C GLY A 73 -6.50 -0.60 3.25
N GLU A 74 -6.14 -1.73 2.62
CA GLU A 74 -6.58 -3.06 3.05
C GLU A 74 -6.10 -3.36 4.48
N ILE A 75 -4.83 -3.07 4.80
CA ILE A 75 -4.31 -3.22 6.17
C ILE A 75 -4.99 -2.25 7.12
N LEU A 76 -5.21 -0.99 6.70
CA LEU A 76 -5.89 0.02 7.51
C LEU A 76 -7.31 -0.43 7.89
N LEU A 77 -8.03 -1.12 6.99
CA LEU A 77 -9.34 -1.69 7.28
C LEU A 77 -9.32 -2.84 8.29
N THR A 78 -8.17 -3.45 8.57
CA THR A 78 -8.06 -4.48 9.61
C THR A 78 -8.03 -3.88 11.02
N HIS A 79 -7.73 -2.58 11.16
CA HIS A 79 -7.69 -1.91 12.47
C HIS A 79 -9.11 -1.70 13.01
N SER A 80 -9.27 -1.73 14.33
CA SER A 80 -10.58 -1.52 14.99
C SER A 80 -11.15 -0.14 14.71
N GLU A 81 -10.28 0.86 14.65
CA GLU A 81 -10.56 2.24 14.30
C GLU A 81 -9.50 2.77 13.35
N VAL A 82 -9.86 3.81 12.59
CA VAL A 82 -8.97 4.45 11.62
C VAL A 82 -8.71 5.88 12.06
N PHE A 83 -7.44 6.26 12.16
CA PHE A 83 -7.08 7.64 12.46
C PHE A 83 -7.54 8.58 11.34
N HIS A 84 -8.21 9.69 11.68
CA HIS A 84 -8.85 10.57 10.69
C HIS A 84 -7.88 11.01 9.57
N LYS A 85 -6.63 11.38 9.89
CA LYS A 85 -5.65 11.77 8.88
C LYS A 85 -5.25 10.63 7.94
N SER A 86 -5.18 9.40 8.45
CA SER A 86 -4.90 8.21 7.64
C SER A 86 -6.05 7.93 6.67
N LYS A 87 -7.30 8.07 7.13
CA LYS A 87 -8.49 8.00 6.26
C LYS A 87 -8.48 9.09 5.19
N GLU A 88 -8.31 10.35 5.59
CA GLU A 88 -8.27 11.49 4.66
C GLU A 88 -7.15 11.35 3.62
N TYR A 89 -5.96 10.92 4.06
CA TYR A 89 -4.84 10.65 3.17
C TYR A 89 -5.17 9.54 2.17
N LEU A 90 -5.67 8.40 2.64
CA LEU A 90 -6.02 7.29 1.76
C LEU A 90 -7.06 7.70 0.70
N LEU A 91 -8.15 8.33 1.12
CA LEU A 91 -9.22 8.76 0.21
C LEU A 91 -8.69 9.72 -0.86
N LYS A 92 -7.88 10.69 -0.44
CA LYS A 92 -7.26 11.66 -1.35
C LYS A 92 -6.34 10.99 -2.36
N GLU A 93 -5.52 10.03 -1.95
CA GLU A 93 -4.60 9.36 -2.87
C GLU A 93 -5.32 8.37 -3.79
N LEU A 94 -6.36 7.68 -3.33
CA LEU A 94 -7.20 6.81 -4.18
C LEU A 94 -7.97 7.60 -5.24
N ASP A 95 -8.50 8.77 -4.90
CA ASP A 95 -9.22 9.66 -5.82
C ASP A 95 -8.32 10.16 -6.97
N ARG A 96 -7.04 10.39 -6.67
CA ARG A 96 -6.02 10.87 -7.63
C ARG A 96 -5.47 9.80 -8.56
N LEU A 97 -5.82 8.53 -8.37
CA LEU A 97 -5.33 7.47 -9.24
C LEU A 97 -5.92 7.60 -10.65
N ASP A 98 -5.06 7.77 -11.65
CA ASP A 98 -5.43 7.74 -13.05
C ASP A 98 -5.67 6.30 -13.50
N MET A 99 -6.93 5.88 -13.45
CA MET A 99 -7.33 4.52 -13.81
C MET A 99 -7.12 4.22 -15.29
N GLN A 100 -7.09 5.24 -16.17
CA GLN A 100 -6.82 5.03 -17.59
C GLN A 100 -5.36 4.64 -17.80
N GLN A 101 -4.42 5.38 -17.20
CA GLN A 101 -3.00 5.04 -17.26
C GLN A 101 -2.71 3.69 -16.58
N LEU A 102 -3.43 3.35 -15.51
CA LEU A 102 -3.25 2.07 -14.85
C LEU A 102 -3.70 0.90 -15.74
N LYS A 103 -4.81 1.06 -16.47
CA LYS A 103 -5.32 0.06 -17.41
C LYS A 103 -4.31 -0.27 -18.53
N GLU A 104 -3.51 0.70 -18.94
CA GLU A 104 -2.48 0.51 -19.98
C GLU A 104 -1.25 -0.27 -19.46
N LYS A 105 -1.07 -0.37 -18.13
CA LYS A 105 0.07 -1.03 -17.48
C LYS A 105 -0.24 -2.43 -16.96
N LEU A 106 -1.51 -2.76 -16.78
CA LEU A 106 -1.97 -4.01 -16.17
C LEU A 106 -2.56 -4.96 -17.21
N SER A 107 -2.54 -6.26 -16.89
CA SER A 107 -3.44 -7.19 -17.56
C SER A 107 -4.90 -6.86 -17.24
N LEU A 108 -5.84 -7.35 -18.06
CA LEU A 108 -7.27 -7.15 -17.79
C LEU A 108 -7.68 -7.68 -16.41
N GLU A 109 -7.18 -8.86 -16.04
CA GLU A 109 -7.46 -9.50 -14.75
C GLU A 109 -6.95 -8.67 -13.57
N GLN A 110 -5.69 -8.21 -13.65
CA GLN A 110 -5.09 -7.37 -12.60
C GLN A 110 -5.82 -6.02 -12.48
N PHE A 111 -6.20 -5.42 -13.61
CA PHE A 111 -6.95 -4.17 -13.60
C PHE A 111 -8.33 -4.33 -12.95
N ASP A 112 -9.05 -5.40 -13.28
CA ASP A 112 -10.36 -5.69 -12.70
C ASP A 112 -10.25 -5.99 -11.18
N ASP A 113 -9.19 -6.68 -10.75
CA ASP A 113 -8.90 -6.89 -9.33
C ASP A 113 -8.64 -5.56 -8.59
N VAL A 114 -7.79 -4.68 -9.16
CA VAL A 114 -7.52 -3.35 -8.60
C VAL A 114 -8.80 -2.52 -8.45
N ILE A 115 -9.64 -2.48 -9.49
CA ILE A 115 -10.93 -1.75 -9.45
C ILE A 115 -11.83 -2.31 -8.36
N THR A 116 -11.91 -3.64 -8.25
CA THR A 116 -12.73 -4.32 -7.26
C THR A 116 -12.27 -3.97 -5.85
N ARG A 117 -10.95 -4.09 -5.58
CA ARG A 117 -10.36 -3.76 -4.29
C ARG A 117 -10.53 -2.29 -3.93
N LYS A 118 -10.27 -1.37 -4.87
CA LYS A 118 -10.47 0.08 -4.66
C LYS A 118 -11.92 0.39 -4.30
N THR A 119 -12.89 -0.18 -5.02
CA THR A 119 -14.32 0.01 -4.75
C THR A 119 -14.69 -0.47 -3.34
N LEU A 120 -14.32 -1.71 -3.00
CA LEU A 120 -14.58 -2.28 -1.68
C LEU A 120 -13.91 -1.48 -0.56
N LEU A 121 -12.71 -0.98 -0.81
CA LEU A 121 -11.95 -0.16 0.13
C LEU A 121 -12.68 1.16 0.42
N LEU A 122 -13.11 1.87 -0.63
CA LEU A 122 -13.88 3.12 -0.49
C LEU A 122 -15.21 2.90 0.25
N GLU A 123 -15.91 1.80 -0.02
CA GLU A 123 -17.17 1.49 0.69
C GLU A 123 -16.95 1.20 2.17
N LYS A 124 -15.93 0.39 2.50
CA LYS A 124 -15.68 -0.06 3.88
C LYS A 124 -15.04 1.02 4.73
N ILE A 125 -14.16 1.86 4.18
CA ILE A 125 -13.46 2.90 4.95
C ILE A 125 -14.43 3.99 5.42
N GLU A 126 -15.54 4.21 4.71
CA GLU A 126 -16.59 5.13 5.16
C GLU A 126 -17.33 4.65 6.40
N GLN A 127 -17.42 3.34 6.59
CA GLN A 127 -18.13 2.71 7.71
C GLN A 127 -17.25 2.50 8.95
N LYS A 128 -15.94 2.76 8.84
CA LYS A 128 -15.00 2.52 9.93
C LYS A 128 -15.12 3.57 11.05
N PRO A 129 -15.08 3.16 12.33
CA PRO A 129 -14.92 4.09 13.44
C PRO A 129 -13.68 4.97 13.26
N ILE A 130 -13.78 6.25 13.59
CA ILE A 130 -12.71 7.22 13.41
C ILE A 130 -12.07 7.57 14.75
N ALA A 131 -10.74 7.48 14.81
CA ALA A 131 -9.92 7.95 15.91
C ALA A 131 -9.43 9.39 15.65
N TYR A 132 -9.53 10.25 16.66
CA TYR A 132 -8.97 11.62 16.63
C TYR A 132 -7.66 11.75 17.40
N HIS A 133 -7.32 10.74 18.21
CA HIS A 133 -6.06 10.64 18.93
C HIS A 133 -5.36 9.37 18.48
N LEU A 134 -4.03 9.40 18.44
CA LEU A 134 -3.25 8.17 18.27
C LEU A 134 -3.42 7.33 19.54
N ASP A 135 -3.60 6.02 19.39
CA ASP A 135 -3.85 5.09 20.49
C ASP A 135 -2.96 5.39 21.70
N THR A 136 -3.55 5.62 22.87
CA THR A 136 -2.78 5.81 24.10
C THR A 136 -2.26 4.46 24.56
N ILE A 137 -1.03 4.40 25.09
CA ILE A 137 -0.49 3.14 25.65
C ILE A 137 -1.37 2.72 26.82
N VAL A 138 -2.00 1.56 26.71
CA VAL A 138 -2.51 0.78 27.85
C VAL A 138 -1.61 -0.43 28.01
#